data_AF-A0A182TE77-F1
#
_entry.id   AF-A0A182TE77-F1
#
_cell.length_a   1.000
_cell.length_b   1.000
_cell.length_c   1.000
_cell.angle_alpha   90.00
_cell.angle_beta   90.00
_cell.angle_gamma   90.00
#
_symmetry.space_group_name_H-M   'P 1'
#
loop_
_entity.id
_entity.type
_entity.pdbx_description
1 polymer ?
#
loop_
_entity_poly.entity_id
_entity_poly.type
_entity_poly.pdbx_seq_one_letter_code
_entity_poly.pdbx_strand_id
1 'polypeptide(L)'
;MDLKLAGKCNLLAPFEKLWQSKIMYLAEHALNSCLASCTTSSDVQRVRERFVDQIIILVRSGGIRDQLNLAPDVKRHVAALAYRAQGTALYHPRVCNYIEALKCFNASIAHTELNSVDRGIAYANRSIVCMELHQYEDCVVNVRLARASNYPIRFLPKLAAREARAQHALQRVRTINARKQKNGHWSAERNWQQQEKKQPAAANGAEELSTKLGSHLHGLSVVEYEHLYARCNYCHSRRLFTFIPCEGCTVAMFCSVACLTEAYRKYHRYECGLVRDLWRIGGAGAVTAFRRIAAELASFPDVPSSAEYLELFVAMKGYCAVADGLEGATVQENDHRQLSYRIFLTDIIHQMMVERTVLGFCCIEDPRISRLLFELILYYLTSCAD
;
A
#
# COMPACT_ATOMS: atom_id res chain seq x y z
N MET A 1 -14.69 11.17 9.88
CA MET A 1 -14.03 9.96 10.38
C MET A 1 -12.55 10.21 10.27
N ASP A 2 -11.86 10.26 11.40
CA ASP A 2 -10.40 10.36 11.42
C ASP A 2 -9.83 9.16 10.63
N LEU A 3 -8.99 9.39 9.63
CA LEU A 3 -8.24 8.32 8.94
C LEU A 3 -7.34 7.53 9.92
N LYS A 4 -7.20 8.02 11.17
CA LYS A 4 -6.60 7.35 12.33
C LYS A 4 -7.42 6.19 12.90
N LEU A 5 -8.67 5.97 12.46
CA LEU A 5 -9.60 4.99 13.04
C LEU A 5 -9.89 3.74 12.19
N ALA A 6 -9.21 3.55 11.06
CA ALA A 6 -9.00 2.18 10.56
C ALA A 6 -7.91 1.55 11.45
N GLY A 7 -8.28 1.30 12.71
CA GLY A 7 -7.39 1.11 13.84
C GLY A 7 -6.28 0.12 13.56
N LYS A 8 -5.09 0.41 14.09
CA LYS A 8 -4.07 -0.61 14.33
C LYS A 8 -4.80 -1.84 14.85
N CYS A 9 -4.76 -2.92 14.10
CA CYS A 9 -5.29 -4.17 14.60
C CYS A 9 -4.51 -4.47 15.87
N ASN A 10 -5.19 -4.76 16.98
CA ASN A 10 -4.50 -5.11 18.21
C ASN A 10 -3.95 -6.53 18.03
N LEU A 11 -2.87 -6.64 17.25
CA LEU A 11 -2.21 -7.90 16.94
C LEU A 11 -1.49 -8.45 18.18
N LEU A 12 -1.08 -7.55 19.08
CA LEU A 12 -0.44 -7.90 20.34
C LEU A 12 -1.37 -8.68 21.25
N ALA A 13 -2.63 -8.29 21.44
CA ALA A 13 -3.54 -9.03 22.33
C ALA A 13 -3.73 -10.53 22.01
N PRO A 14 -4.06 -10.95 20.78
CA PRO A 14 -4.19 -12.35 20.44
C PRO A 14 -2.83 -13.07 20.46
N PHE A 15 -1.74 -12.39 20.10
CA PHE A 15 -0.40 -12.93 20.27
C PHE A 15 -0.07 -13.18 21.73
N GLU A 16 -0.25 -12.20 22.62
CA GLU A 16 0.04 -12.32 24.05
C GLU A 16 -0.78 -13.44 24.69
N LYS A 17 -2.05 -13.56 24.32
CA LYS A 17 -2.89 -14.68 24.78
C LYS A 17 -2.30 -16.02 24.37
N LEU A 18 -1.82 -16.15 23.13
CA LEU A 18 -1.21 -17.38 22.62
C LEU A 18 0.19 -17.65 23.22
N TRP A 19 0.95 -16.58 23.42
CA TRP A 19 2.26 -16.58 24.06
C TRP A 19 2.17 -17.14 25.47
N GLN A 20 1.37 -16.50 26.33
CA GLN A 20 1.21 -16.87 27.73
C GLN A 20 0.60 -18.27 27.92
N SER A 21 -0.30 -18.69 27.02
CA SER A 21 -0.99 -19.97 27.18
C SER A 21 -0.23 -21.17 26.63
N LYS A 22 0.55 -21.01 25.55
CA LYS A 22 1.12 -22.14 24.81
C LYS A 22 2.55 -21.90 24.31
N ILE A 23 2.85 -20.75 23.69
CA ILE A 23 4.15 -20.58 22.99
C ILE A 23 5.31 -20.41 23.97
N MET A 24 5.12 -19.71 25.10
CA MET A 24 6.19 -19.51 26.09
C MET A 24 6.75 -20.84 26.60
N TYR A 25 5.86 -21.78 26.95
CA TYR A 25 6.25 -23.13 27.35
C TYR A 25 7.03 -23.87 26.24
N LEU A 26 6.60 -23.74 24.97
CA LEU A 26 7.31 -24.34 23.84
C LEU A 26 8.70 -23.74 23.66
N ALA A 27 8.84 -22.43 23.81
CA ALA A 27 10.13 -21.75 23.71
C ALA A 27 11.09 -22.19 24.82
N GLU A 28 10.63 -22.20 26.07
CA GLU A 28 11.47 -22.52 27.23
C GLU A 28 11.83 -24.01 27.31
N HIS A 29 10.87 -24.90 27.04
CA HIS A 29 11.06 -26.34 27.28
C HIS A 29 11.29 -27.15 26.01
N ALA A 30 10.69 -26.80 24.87
CA ALA A 30 10.85 -27.57 23.65
C ALA A 30 12.01 -27.06 22.79
N LEU A 31 12.23 -25.74 22.72
CA LEU A 31 13.33 -25.19 21.92
C LEU A 31 14.65 -25.24 22.69
N ASN A 32 14.75 -24.63 23.87
CA ASN A 32 16.03 -24.51 24.58
C ASN A 32 16.58 -25.86 25.07
N SER A 33 15.72 -26.75 25.59
CA SER A 33 16.15 -28.09 26.01
C SER A 33 16.63 -28.95 24.85
N CYS A 34 15.92 -28.93 23.71
CA CYS A 34 16.33 -29.72 22.54
C CYS A 34 17.59 -29.16 21.88
N LEU A 35 17.74 -27.83 21.81
CA LEU A 35 18.96 -27.20 21.29
C LEU A 35 20.19 -27.57 22.10
N ALA A 36 20.09 -27.61 23.44
CA ALA A 36 21.21 -28.01 24.31
C ALA A 36 21.67 -29.47 24.09
N SER A 37 20.82 -30.32 23.52
CA SER A 37 21.13 -31.72 23.19
C SER A 37 21.63 -31.94 21.76
N CYS A 38 21.65 -30.90 20.92
CA CYS A 38 22.08 -31.00 19.53
C CYS A 38 23.61 -31.06 19.42
N THR A 39 24.12 -31.96 18.59
CA THR A 39 25.57 -32.11 18.34
C THR A 39 25.98 -31.73 16.92
N THR A 40 25.01 -31.54 16.02
CA THR A 40 25.24 -31.19 14.62
C THR A 40 24.42 -29.96 14.22
N SER A 41 24.87 -29.23 13.20
CA SER A 41 24.10 -28.12 12.61
C SER A 41 22.76 -28.59 12.04
N SER A 42 22.72 -29.81 11.50
CA SER A 42 21.48 -30.43 11.00
C SER A 42 20.45 -30.67 12.11
N ASP A 43 20.89 -31.04 13.32
CA ASP A 43 19.99 -31.25 14.46
C ASP A 43 19.39 -29.94 14.95
N VAL A 44 20.21 -28.89 15.04
CA VAL A 44 19.77 -27.53 15.38
C VAL A 44 18.70 -27.06 14.40
N GLN A 45 18.93 -27.22 13.10
CA GLN A 45 17.98 -26.83 12.06
C GLN A 45 16.64 -27.55 12.20
N ARG A 46 16.67 -28.88 12.41
CA ARG A 46 15.45 -29.68 12.58
C ARG A 46 14.64 -29.28 13.83
N VAL A 47 15.30 -28.96 14.93
CA VAL A 47 14.62 -28.48 16.15
C VAL A 47 13.95 -27.13 15.91
N ARG A 48 14.65 -26.22 15.23
CA ARG A 48 14.13 -24.89 14.87
C ARG A 48 12.93 -24.98 13.91
N GLU A 49 12.99 -25.81 12.87
CA GLU A 49 11.87 -26.08 11.96
C GLU A 49 10.63 -26.59 12.72
N ARG A 50 10.82 -27.55 13.63
CA ARG A 50 9.74 -28.10 14.45
C ARG A 50 9.08 -27.03 15.34
N PHE A 51 9.86 -26.10 15.87
CA PHE A 51 9.34 -24.99 16.66
C PHE A 51 8.45 -24.05 15.83
N VAL A 52 8.86 -23.73 14.59
CA VAL A 52 8.06 -22.94 13.65
C VAL A 52 6.74 -23.65 13.34
N ASP A 53 6.80 -24.94 13.00
CA ASP A 53 5.61 -25.74 12.68
C ASP A 53 4.61 -25.76 13.85
N GLN A 54 5.10 -25.88 15.08
CA GLN A 54 4.25 -25.85 16.26
C GLN A 54 3.56 -24.48 16.42
N ILE A 55 4.28 -23.37 16.25
CA ILE A 55 3.66 -22.03 16.30
C ILE A 55 2.61 -21.89 15.19
N ILE A 56 2.91 -22.32 13.96
CA ILE A 56 1.95 -22.30 12.85
C ILE A 56 0.68 -23.05 13.26
N ILE A 57 0.79 -24.29 13.74
CA ILE A 57 -0.37 -25.08 14.19
C ILE A 57 -1.19 -24.33 15.26
N LEU A 58 -0.53 -23.66 16.19
CA LEU A 58 -1.18 -22.88 17.24
C LEU A 58 -1.93 -21.65 16.68
N VAL A 59 -1.33 -20.93 15.74
CA VAL A 59 -1.96 -19.78 15.07
C VAL A 59 -3.20 -20.22 14.30
N ARG A 60 -3.08 -21.30 13.52
CA ARG A 60 -4.17 -21.81 12.67
C ARG A 60 -5.34 -22.37 13.47
N SER A 61 -5.06 -23.06 14.58
CA SER A 61 -6.10 -23.59 15.48
C SER A 61 -6.71 -22.52 16.40
N GLY A 62 -6.05 -21.37 16.56
CA GLY A 62 -6.46 -20.31 17.49
C GLY A 62 -7.59 -19.41 17.01
N GLY A 63 -8.09 -19.56 15.77
CA GLY A 63 -9.14 -18.69 15.22
C GLY A 63 -8.71 -17.21 15.12
N ILE A 64 -7.41 -16.96 14.98
CA ILE A 64 -6.82 -15.61 15.05
C ILE A 64 -7.40 -14.68 13.99
N ARG A 65 -7.70 -15.20 12.80
CA ARG A 65 -8.25 -14.41 11.69
C ARG A 65 -9.62 -13.81 12.00
N ASP A 66 -10.48 -14.57 12.68
CA ASP A 66 -11.80 -14.09 13.10
C ASP A 66 -11.68 -13.03 14.19
N GLN A 67 -10.75 -13.23 15.13
CA GLN A 67 -10.44 -12.25 16.18
C GLN A 67 -9.94 -10.92 15.60
N LEU A 68 -9.16 -10.97 14.52
CA LEU A 68 -8.61 -9.79 13.84
C LEU A 68 -9.58 -9.18 12.80
N ASN A 69 -10.71 -9.84 12.52
CA ASN A 69 -11.67 -9.47 11.48
C ASN A 69 -10.97 -9.20 10.13
N LEU A 70 -10.18 -10.18 9.68
CA LEU A 70 -9.47 -10.14 8.40
C LEU A 70 -10.39 -10.67 7.30
N ALA A 71 -10.61 -9.86 6.27
CA ALA A 71 -11.48 -10.20 5.15
C ALA A 71 -10.90 -9.64 3.85
N PRO A 72 -11.28 -10.15 2.66
CA PRO A 72 -10.91 -9.52 1.40
C PRO A 72 -11.24 -8.02 1.39
N ASP A 73 -10.42 -7.24 0.69
CA ASP A 73 -10.73 -5.84 0.45
C ASP A 73 -11.80 -5.72 -0.64
N VAL A 74 -12.83 -4.93 -0.35
CA VAL A 74 -14.00 -4.78 -1.23
C VAL A 74 -14.39 -3.31 -1.24
N LYS A 75 -14.63 -2.79 -2.44
CA LYS A 75 -15.09 -1.42 -2.65
C LYS A 75 -16.54 -1.30 -2.19
N ARG A 76 -16.78 -0.54 -1.12
CA ARG A 76 -18.09 -0.41 -0.48
C ARG A 76 -18.68 0.97 -0.70
N HIS A 77 -19.91 0.99 -1.23
CA HIS A 77 -20.74 2.19 -1.40
C HIS A 77 -20.82 3.04 -0.13
N VAL A 78 -21.04 2.43 1.05
CA VAL A 78 -21.20 3.17 2.33
C VAL A 78 -19.97 4.00 2.67
N ALA A 79 -18.76 3.46 2.53
CA ALA A 79 -17.52 4.18 2.80
C ALA A 79 -17.31 5.31 1.77
N ALA A 80 -17.58 5.02 0.48
CA ALA A 80 -17.50 6.03 -0.58
C ALA A 80 -18.42 7.23 -0.32
N LEU A 81 -19.66 6.99 0.14
CA LEU A 81 -20.61 8.02 0.52
C LEU A 81 -20.13 8.86 1.70
N ALA A 82 -19.60 8.22 2.75
CA ALA A 82 -19.12 8.91 3.94
C ALA A 82 -17.97 9.88 3.60
N TYR A 83 -16.98 9.42 2.82
CA TYR A 83 -15.90 10.28 2.34
C TYR A 83 -16.40 11.42 1.45
N ARG A 84 -17.39 11.14 0.57
CA ARG A 84 -17.98 12.17 -0.28
C ARG A 84 -18.72 13.24 0.52
N ALA A 85 -19.45 12.85 1.56
CA ALA A 85 -20.13 13.76 2.47
C ALA A 85 -19.12 14.63 3.23
N GLN A 86 -18.04 14.02 3.75
CA GLN A 86 -16.95 14.75 4.41
C GLN A 86 -16.28 15.75 3.47
N GLY A 87 -15.94 15.34 2.24
CA GLY A 87 -15.39 16.25 1.24
C GLY A 87 -16.35 17.40 0.92
N THR A 88 -17.65 17.13 0.89
CA THR A 88 -18.69 18.14 0.63
C THR A 88 -18.77 19.20 1.73
N ALA A 89 -18.66 18.80 3.00
CA ALA A 89 -18.58 19.74 4.10
C ALA A 89 -17.33 20.63 4.02
N LEU A 90 -16.19 20.08 3.57
CA LEU A 90 -14.90 20.78 3.51
C LEU A 90 -14.81 21.82 2.39
N TYR A 91 -15.40 21.59 1.22
CA TYR A 91 -15.40 22.58 0.13
C TYR A 91 -16.52 23.63 0.25
N HIS A 92 -17.38 23.53 1.26
CA HIS A 92 -18.47 24.49 1.47
C HIS A 92 -17.94 25.94 1.46
N PRO A 93 -18.66 26.94 0.89
CA PRO A 93 -18.18 28.32 0.75
C PRO A 93 -17.79 29.03 2.06
N ARG A 94 -18.19 28.49 3.21
CA ARG A 94 -17.82 28.99 4.55
C ARG A 94 -16.57 28.32 5.15
N VAL A 95 -16.16 27.16 4.61
CA VAL A 95 -15.04 26.36 5.12
C VAL A 95 -13.84 26.46 4.20
N CYS A 96 -14.03 26.36 2.88
CA CYS A 96 -13.01 26.56 1.85
C CYS A 96 -11.74 25.71 2.02
N ASN A 97 -11.83 24.53 2.66
CA ASN A 97 -10.69 23.64 2.82
C ASN A 97 -10.57 22.68 1.62
N TYR A 98 -10.15 23.24 0.50
CA TYR A 98 -10.12 22.54 -0.79
C TYR A 98 -9.15 21.36 -0.84
N ILE A 99 -8.00 21.46 -0.17
CA ILE A 99 -7.00 20.38 -0.18
C ILE A 99 -7.51 19.14 0.57
N GLU A 100 -8.12 19.33 1.75
CA GLU A 100 -8.72 18.20 2.47
C GLU A 100 -9.97 17.66 1.76
N ALA A 101 -10.74 18.52 1.09
CA ALA A 101 -11.85 18.08 0.25
C ALA A 101 -11.37 17.16 -0.88
N LEU A 102 -10.26 17.49 -1.56
CA LEU A 102 -9.67 16.63 -2.60
C LEU A 102 -9.24 15.27 -2.05
N LYS A 103 -8.60 15.23 -0.88
CA LYS A 103 -8.23 13.96 -0.23
C LYS A 103 -9.47 13.10 0.06
N CYS A 104 -10.55 13.71 0.54
CA CYS A 104 -11.81 13.02 0.78
C CYS A 104 -12.46 12.53 -0.52
N PHE A 105 -12.42 13.31 -1.61
CA PHE A 105 -12.93 12.83 -2.90
C PHE A 105 -12.08 11.73 -3.51
N ASN A 106 -10.75 11.78 -3.35
CA ASN A 106 -9.86 10.70 -3.75
C ASN A 106 -10.14 9.41 -2.96
N ALA A 107 -10.32 9.53 -1.65
CA ALA A 107 -10.75 8.41 -0.80
C ALA A 107 -12.12 7.86 -1.26
N SER A 108 -13.09 8.73 -1.53
CA SER A 108 -14.39 8.33 -2.07
C SER A 108 -14.22 7.53 -3.38
N ILE A 109 -13.48 8.06 -4.35
CA ILE A 109 -13.21 7.41 -5.64
C ILE A 109 -12.54 6.04 -5.43
N ALA A 110 -11.55 5.92 -4.55
CA ALA A 110 -10.88 4.66 -4.24
C ALA A 110 -11.83 3.58 -3.67
N HIS A 111 -12.94 3.98 -3.05
CA HIS A 111 -13.94 3.08 -2.47
C HIS A 111 -15.12 2.76 -3.41
N THR A 112 -15.18 3.38 -4.59
CA THR A 112 -16.26 3.14 -5.59
C THR A 112 -15.88 2.05 -6.58
N GLU A 113 -16.86 1.29 -7.07
CA GLU A 113 -16.69 0.34 -8.18
C GLU A 113 -16.56 1.04 -9.53
N LEU A 114 -15.93 0.35 -10.50
CA LEU A 114 -15.80 0.83 -11.87
C LEU A 114 -17.16 1.12 -12.49
N ASN A 115 -17.27 2.28 -13.12
CA ASN A 115 -18.49 2.78 -13.75
C ASN A 115 -19.70 2.91 -12.80
N SER A 116 -19.52 2.91 -11.48
CA SER A 116 -20.63 3.15 -10.55
C SER A 116 -21.09 4.61 -10.57
N VAL A 117 -22.38 4.83 -10.27
CA VAL A 117 -22.96 6.19 -10.16
C VAL A 117 -22.21 7.03 -9.13
N ASP A 118 -21.82 6.43 -7.99
CA ASP A 118 -21.03 7.14 -6.97
C ASP A 118 -19.67 7.58 -7.48
N ARG A 119 -19.00 6.77 -8.32
CA ARG A 119 -17.74 7.16 -8.95
C ARG A 119 -17.95 8.40 -9.82
N GLY A 120 -19.01 8.39 -10.63
CA GLY A 120 -19.39 9.55 -11.43
C GLY A 120 -19.63 10.80 -10.60
N ILE A 121 -20.37 10.69 -9.49
CA ILE A 121 -20.64 11.81 -8.59
C ILE A 121 -19.36 12.29 -7.89
N ALA A 122 -18.48 11.38 -7.45
CA ALA A 122 -17.23 11.73 -6.79
C ALA A 122 -16.27 12.49 -7.72
N TYR A 123 -16.14 12.07 -8.99
CA TYR A 123 -15.40 12.85 -10.01
C TYR A 123 -16.03 14.22 -10.26
N ALA A 124 -17.36 14.28 -10.37
CA ALA A 124 -18.05 15.56 -10.53
C ALA A 124 -17.82 16.49 -9.34
N ASN A 125 -17.79 15.98 -8.10
CA ASN A 125 -17.47 16.77 -6.92
C ASN A 125 -16.00 17.23 -6.91
N ARG A 126 -15.06 16.36 -7.28
CA ARG A 126 -13.64 16.71 -7.42
C ARG A 126 -13.43 17.84 -8.44
N SER A 127 -14.17 17.82 -9.55
CA SER A 127 -14.12 18.89 -10.56
C SER A 127 -14.61 20.27 -10.07
N ILE A 128 -15.48 20.31 -9.04
CA ILE A 128 -15.86 21.59 -8.40
C ILE A 128 -14.62 22.20 -7.76
N VAL A 129 -13.89 21.41 -6.99
CA VAL A 129 -12.69 21.87 -6.29
C VAL A 129 -11.59 22.28 -7.29
N CYS A 130 -11.44 21.56 -8.40
CA CYS A 130 -10.54 21.98 -9.49
C CYS A 130 -10.90 23.37 -10.04
N MET A 131 -12.19 23.68 -10.21
CA MET A 131 -12.63 25.01 -10.64
C MET A 131 -12.28 26.11 -9.63
N GLU A 132 -12.56 25.86 -8.35
CA GLU A 132 -12.28 26.84 -7.27
C GLU A 132 -10.77 27.10 -7.12
N LEU A 133 -9.93 26.11 -7.42
CA LEU A 133 -8.47 26.23 -7.40
C LEU A 133 -7.86 26.63 -8.75
N HIS A 134 -8.68 27.05 -9.72
CA HIS A 134 -8.26 27.45 -11.07
C HIS A 134 -7.46 26.37 -11.86
N GLN A 135 -7.60 25.11 -11.47
CA GLN A 135 -7.04 23.95 -12.19
C GLN A 135 -8.02 23.52 -13.30
N TYR A 136 -8.11 24.34 -14.34
CA TYR A 136 -9.14 24.20 -15.37
C TYR A 136 -8.93 22.95 -16.25
N GLU A 137 -7.68 22.59 -16.57
CA GLU A 137 -7.35 21.37 -17.29
C GLU A 137 -7.83 20.13 -16.52
N ASP A 138 -7.49 20.06 -15.22
CA ASP A 138 -7.91 18.95 -14.36
C ASP A 138 -9.43 18.93 -14.14
N CYS A 139 -10.09 20.08 -14.11
CA CYS A 139 -11.55 20.15 -14.08
C CYS A 139 -12.17 19.42 -15.28
N VAL A 140 -11.69 19.72 -16.50
CA VAL A 140 -12.18 19.08 -17.73
C VAL A 140 -11.92 17.57 -17.71
N VAL A 141 -10.75 17.14 -17.24
CA VAL A 141 -10.44 15.71 -17.06
C VAL A 141 -11.46 15.04 -16.13
N ASN A 142 -11.75 15.64 -14.99
CA ASN A 142 -12.72 15.09 -14.04
C ASN A 142 -14.16 15.09 -14.58
N VAL A 143 -14.56 16.08 -15.37
CA VAL A 143 -15.85 16.07 -16.07
C VAL A 143 -15.94 14.88 -17.03
N ARG A 144 -14.89 14.62 -17.81
CA ARG A 144 -14.83 13.46 -18.70
C ARG A 144 -14.95 12.15 -17.93
N LEU A 145 -14.20 12.01 -16.83
CA LEU A 145 -14.24 10.83 -15.97
C LEU A 145 -15.62 10.62 -15.34
N ALA A 146 -16.28 11.70 -14.92
CA ALA A 146 -17.64 11.63 -14.40
C ALA A 146 -18.61 11.07 -15.45
N ARG A 147 -18.60 11.62 -16.68
CA ARG A 147 -19.45 11.13 -17.78
C ARG A 147 -19.20 9.66 -18.12
N ALA A 148 -17.94 9.24 -18.11
CA ALA A 148 -17.57 7.84 -18.32
C ALA A 148 -18.02 6.90 -17.19
N SER A 149 -18.39 7.44 -16.03
CA SER A 149 -18.75 6.68 -14.82
C SER A 149 -20.23 6.79 -14.46
N ASN A 150 -21.13 6.58 -15.44
CA ASN A 150 -22.59 6.56 -15.22
C ASN A 150 -23.13 7.77 -14.42
N TYR A 151 -22.60 8.97 -14.68
CA TYR A 151 -23.07 10.18 -14.00
C TYR A 151 -24.55 10.44 -14.28
N PRO A 152 -25.37 10.82 -13.29
CA PRO A 152 -26.82 10.92 -13.48
C PRO A 152 -27.22 11.93 -14.57
N ILE A 153 -28.05 11.46 -15.50
CA ILE A 153 -28.51 12.23 -16.67
C ILE A 153 -29.09 13.59 -16.27
N ARG A 154 -29.92 13.62 -15.22
CA ARG A 154 -30.55 14.85 -14.69
C ARG A 154 -29.57 15.95 -14.30
N PHE A 155 -28.30 15.62 -14.03
CA PHE A 155 -27.26 16.58 -13.64
C PHE A 155 -26.27 16.91 -14.77
N LEU A 156 -26.39 16.29 -15.95
CA LEU A 156 -25.52 16.56 -17.10
C LEU A 156 -25.50 18.05 -17.52
N PRO A 157 -26.61 18.80 -17.50
CA PRO A 157 -26.57 20.24 -17.82
C PRO A 157 -25.65 21.02 -16.88
N LYS A 158 -25.68 20.71 -15.57
CA LYS A 158 -24.81 21.35 -14.57
C LYS A 158 -23.33 20.99 -14.79
N LEU A 159 -23.07 19.74 -15.16
CA LEU A 159 -21.72 19.27 -15.47
C LEU A 159 -21.17 19.93 -16.75
N ALA A 160 -21.99 20.04 -17.80
CA ALA A 160 -21.63 20.70 -19.06
C ALA A 160 -21.37 22.21 -18.87
N ALA A 161 -22.19 22.90 -18.07
CA ALA A 161 -21.96 24.31 -17.73
C ALA A 161 -20.61 24.52 -17.02
N ARG A 162 -20.21 23.59 -16.13
CA ARG A 162 -18.89 23.64 -15.47
C ARG A 162 -17.75 23.47 -16.49
N GLU A 163 -17.88 22.52 -17.41
CA GLU A 163 -16.88 22.30 -18.46
C GLU A 163 -16.74 23.52 -19.38
N ALA A 164 -17.86 24.10 -19.83
CA ALA A 164 -17.84 25.31 -20.67
C ALA A 164 -17.13 26.47 -19.97
N ARG A 165 -17.39 26.67 -18.66
CA ARG A 165 -16.69 27.66 -17.84
C ARG A 165 -15.18 27.39 -17.76
N ALA A 166 -14.78 26.12 -17.56
CA ALA A 166 -13.38 25.73 -17.52
C ALA A 166 -12.69 26.00 -18.86
N GLN A 167 -13.30 25.59 -19.98
CA GLN A 167 -12.79 25.80 -21.34
C GLN A 167 -12.66 27.28 -21.68
N HIS A 168 -13.66 28.09 -21.33
CA HIS A 168 -13.59 29.54 -21.51
C HIS A 168 -12.43 30.16 -20.72
N ALA A 169 -12.23 29.74 -19.47
CA ALA A 169 -11.11 30.19 -18.66
C ALA A 169 -9.75 29.79 -19.27
N LEU A 170 -9.61 28.56 -19.77
CA LEU A 170 -8.42 28.11 -20.49
C LEU A 170 -8.13 28.96 -21.74
N GLN A 171 -9.16 29.25 -22.52
CA GLN A 171 -9.01 30.07 -23.73
C GLN A 171 -8.58 31.50 -23.38
N ARG A 172 -9.10 32.05 -22.28
CA ARG A 172 -8.70 33.37 -21.78
C ARG A 172 -7.22 33.38 -21.37
N VAL A 173 -6.76 32.36 -20.63
CA VAL A 173 -5.34 32.22 -20.25
C VAL A 173 -4.44 32.12 -21.48
N ARG A 174 -4.82 31.30 -22.47
CA ARG A 174 -4.08 31.18 -23.75
C ARG A 174 -3.99 32.50 -24.49
N THR A 175 -5.10 33.24 -24.57
CA THR A 175 -5.16 34.55 -25.25
C THR A 175 -4.26 35.58 -24.55
N ILE A 176 -4.28 35.62 -23.22
CA ILE A 176 -3.40 36.51 -22.43
C ILE A 176 -1.92 36.17 -22.68
N ASN A 177 -1.56 34.89 -22.65
CA ASN A 177 -0.18 34.46 -22.90
C ASN A 177 0.29 34.78 -24.32
N ALA A 178 -0.57 34.61 -25.33
CA ALA A 178 -0.26 34.97 -26.72
C ALA A 178 -0.06 36.49 -26.91
N ARG A 179 -0.86 37.33 -26.23
CA ARG A 179 -0.67 38.79 -26.24
C ARG A 179 0.65 39.21 -25.58
N LYS A 180 1.01 38.58 -24.46
CA LYS A 180 2.30 38.84 -23.78
C LYS A 180 3.50 38.48 -24.65
N GLN A 181 3.43 37.38 -25.41
CA GLN A 181 4.48 37.00 -26.35
C GLN A 181 4.62 37.98 -27.53
N LYS A 182 3.51 38.55 -28.02
CA LYS A 182 3.51 39.50 -29.14
C LYS A 182 4.02 40.90 -28.76
N ASN A 183 3.80 41.35 -27.52
CA ASN A 183 4.13 42.72 -27.12
C ASN A 183 5.58 42.93 -26.67
N GLY A 184 6.49 41.97 -26.88
CA GLY A 184 7.94 42.11 -26.61
C GLY A 184 8.33 42.36 -25.14
N HIS A 185 7.36 42.51 -24.24
CA HIS A 185 7.57 42.75 -22.83
C HIS A 185 7.91 41.43 -22.13
N TRP A 186 9.14 40.96 -22.36
CA TRP A 186 9.79 40.03 -21.46
C TRP A 186 10.27 40.82 -20.23
N SER A 187 9.33 41.38 -19.43
CA SER A 187 9.71 41.71 -18.06
C SER A 187 10.01 40.38 -17.39
N ALA A 188 11.18 40.29 -16.78
CA ALA A 188 11.59 39.16 -15.98
C ALA A 188 10.76 39.05 -14.68
N GLU A 189 9.44 39.29 -14.69
CA GLU A 189 8.52 38.80 -13.66
C GLU A 189 8.29 37.30 -13.86
N ARG A 190 9.37 36.56 -13.62
CA ARG A 190 9.26 35.27 -12.96
C ARG A 190 8.67 35.54 -11.57
N ASN A 191 7.40 35.23 -11.32
CA ASN A 191 6.98 34.91 -9.93
C ASN A 191 5.66 34.15 -9.71
N TRP A 192 4.85 33.82 -10.72
CA TRP A 192 3.73 32.88 -10.53
C TRP A 192 4.00 31.49 -11.10
N GLN A 193 4.68 31.37 -12.24
CA GLN A 193 5.17 30.07 -12.74
C GLN A 193 6.48 29.63 -12.08
N GLN A 194 7.17 30.52 -11.36
CA GLN A 194 8.22 30.12 -10.42
C GLN A 194 7.68 29.71 -9.05
N GLN A 195 6.39 29.83 -8.74
CA GLN A 195 5.84 29.12 -7.57
C GLN A 195 5.44 27.67 -7.87
N GLU A 196 5.42 27.26 -9.14
CA GLU A 196 5.32 25.84 -9.53
C GLU A 196 6.64 25.26 -10.06
N LYS A 197 7.55 26.08 -10.61
CA LYS A 197 8.96 25.67 -10.89
C LYS A 197 9.96 25.98 -9.76
N LYS A 198 9.54 26.71 -8.71
CA LYS A 198 10.06 26.69 -7.33
C LYS A 198 8.92 26.41 -6.33
N GLN A 199 7.98 25.53 -6.68
CA GLN A 199 7.86 24.44 -5.72
C GLN A 199 9.22 23.77 -5.77
N PRO A 200 9.87 23.44 -4.64
CA PRO A 200 11.07 22.63 -4.74
C PRO A 200 10.72 21.48 -5.67
N ALA A 201 11.70 20.93 -6.33
CA ALA A 201 11.63 19.53 -6.62
C ALA A 201 11.13 18.87 -5.31
N ALA A 202 9.82 18.60 -5.21
CA ALA A 202 9.27 17.68 -4.24
C ALA A 202 9.56 16.25 -4.76
N ALA A 203 10.60 16.12 -5.58
CA ALA A 203 11.74 15.23 -5.37
C ALA A 203 12.22 15.11 -3.92
N ASN A 204 12.03 16.08 -3.03
CA ASN A 204 12.56 16.02 -1.66
C ASN A 204 11.75 15.14 -0.68
N GLY A 205 11.28 14.01 -1.19
CA GLY A 205 10.76 12.93 -0.37
C GLY A 205 10.90 11.62 -1.13
N ALA A 206 10.51 11.58 -2.40
CA ALA A 206 10.65 10.39 -3.23
C ALA A 206 12.07 10.19 -3.75
N GLU A 207 12.72 11.27 -4.20
CA GLU A 207 14.11 11.25 -4.68
C GLU A 207 15.05 11.24 -3.46
N GLU A 208 14.74 11.96 -2.38
CA GLU A 208 15.51 11.93 -1.12
C GLU A 208 15.40 10.59 -0.36
N LEU A 209 14.22 9.92 -0.33
CA LEU A 209 14.13 8.51 0.11
C LEU A 209 14.80 7.57 -0.89
N SER A 210 14.64 7.78 -2.21
CA SER A 210 15.28 6.94 -3.23
C SER A 210 16.80 7.14 -3.33
N THR A 211 17.35 8.20 -2.72
CA THR A 211 18.80 8.43 -2.61
C THR A 211 19.33 7.87 -1.29
N LYS A 212 18.49 7.76 -0.25
CA LYS A 212 18.81 7.08 1.02
C LYS A 212 18.62 5.56 0.96
N LEU A 213 17.59 5.08 0.28
CA LEU A 213 17.39 3.67 -0.05
C LEU A 213 18.09 3.41 -1.38
N GLY A 214 19.08 2.51 -1.42
CA GLY A 214 19.86 2.22 -2.63
C GLY A 214 18.99 2.03 -3.88
N SER A 215 19.54 2.32 -5.07
CA SER A 215 18.85 2.33 -6.37
C SER A 215 17.95 1.13 -6.67
N HIS A 216 18.23 -0.03 -6.07
CA HIS A 216 17.41 -1.25 -6.14
C HIS A 216 16.02 -1.15 -5.49
N LEU A 217 15.79 -0.17 -4.61
CA LEU A 217 14.53 0.03 -3.88
C LEU A 217 13.62 1.10 -4.52
N HIS A 218 14.01 1.65 -5.68
CA HIS A 218 13.23 2.67 -6.36
C HIS A 218 11.84 2.13 -6.78
N GLY A 219 10.80 2.75 -6.20
CA GLY A 219 9.40 2.36 -6.39
C GLY A 219 8.88 1.31 -5.40
N LEU A 220 9.71 0.79 -4.50
CA LEU A 220 9.28 -0.10 -3.41
C LEU A 220 8.94 0.64 -2.11
N SER A 221 9.33 1.91 -2.02
CA SER A 221 8.99 2.77 -0.89
C SER A 221 7.47 2.91 -0.72
N VAL A 222 7.05 2.90 0.53
CA VAL A 222 5.64 2.89 0.91
C VAL A 222 5.17 4.31 1.19
N VAL A 223 3.98 4.66 0.71
CA VAL A 223 3.31 5.91 1.07
C VAL A 223 2.69 5.72 2.45
N GLU A 224 3.11 6.52 3.43
CA GLU A 224 2.52 6.48 4.78
C GLU A 224 0.98 6.53 4.75
N TYR A 225 0.35 5.83 5.70
CA TYR A 225 -1.10 5.58 5.70
C TYR A 225 -1.91 6.89 5.61
N GLU A 226 -1.47 7.94 6.29
CA GLU A 226 -2.10 9.27 6.31
C GLU A 226 -2.06 9.98 4.94
N HIS A 227 -1.23 9.49 4.02
CA HIS A 227 -0.98 10.08 2.72
C HIS A 227 -1.49 9.25 1.53
N LEU A 228 -2.14 8.10 1.76
CA LEU A 228 -2.59 7.17 0.71
C LEU A 228 -3.44 7.83 -0.40
N TYR A 229 -4.31 8.77 -0.04
CA TYR A 229 -5.17 9.51 -0.98
C TYR A 229 -4.60 10.87 -1.40
N ALA A 230 -3.36 11.14 -0.98
CA ALA A 230 -2.66 12.39 -1.23
C ALA A 230 -1.39 12.22 -2.09
N ARG A 231 -0.88 10.98 -2.23
CA ARG A 231 0.34 10.66 -2.98
C ARG A 231 0.13 9.45 -3.88
N CYS A 232 0.83 9.45 -5.00
CA CYS A 232 0.87 8.27 -5.87
C CYS A 232 1.54 7.09 -5.17
N ASN A 233 0.93 5.91 -5.21
CA ASN A 233 1.48 4.70 -4.59
C ASN A 233 2.76 4.17 -5.25
N TYR A 234 3.15 4.72 -6.41
CA TYR A 234 4.39 4.38 -7.11
C TYR A 234 5.46 5.46 -6.96
N CYS A 235 5.24 6.65 -7.54
CA CYS A 235 6.24 7.72 -7.58
C CYS A 235 6.10 8.76 -6.45
N HIS A 236 5.12 8.60 -5.57
CA HIS A 236 4.83 9.47 -4.41
C HIS A 236 4.47 10.92 -4.77
N SER A 237 4.40 11.26 -6.05
CA SER A 237 4.00 12.59 -6.51
C SER A 237 2.61 12.96 -6.02
N ARG A 238 2.46 14.24 -5.63
CA ARG A 238 1.22 14.82 -5.15
C ARG A 238 0.41 15.39 -6.31
N ARG A 239 -0.30 14.51 -7.05
CA ARG A 239 -1.23 14.91 -8.13
C ARG A 239 -2.69 14.72 -7.70
N LEU A 240 -3.11 15.51 -6.71
CA LEU A 240 -4.40 15.36 -6.01
C LEU A 240 -5.63 15.41 -6.92
N PHE A 241 -5.55 16.14 -8.03
CA PHE A 241 -6.70 16.47 -8.86
C PHE A 241 -7.14 15.34 -9.77
N THR A 242 -6.24 14.41 -10.10
CA THR A 242 -6.46 13.44 -11.19
C THR A 242 -5.98 12.03 -10.85
N PHE A 243 -5.81 11.70 -9.56
CA PHE A 243 -5.48 10.33 -9.18
C PHE A 243 -6.47 9.30 -9.74
N ILE A 244 -5.89 8.20 -10.19
CA ILE A 244 -6.52 7.01 -10.76
C ILE A 244 -6.57 5.96 -9.64
N PRO A 245 -7.75 5.49 -9.19
CA PRO A 245 -7.83 4.43 -8.20
C PRO A 245 -7.39 3.10 -8.81
N CYS A 246 -6.86 2.19 -7.99
CA CYS A 246 -6.86 0.78 -8.34
C CYS A 246 -8.30 0.26 -8.41
N GLU A 247 -8.59 -0.65 -9.33
CA GLU A 247 -9.91 -1.27 -9.45
C GLU A 247 -10.12 -2.47 -8.50
N GLY A 248 -9.04 -3.08 -7.99
CA GLY A 248 -9.10 -4.25 -7.11
C GLY A 248 -9.07 -3.96 -5.61
N CYS A 249 -8.53 -2.80 -5.18
CA CYS A 249 -8.43 -2.45 -3.76
C CYS A 249 -8.89 -1.01 -3.47
N THR A 250 -9.02 -0.70 -2.19
CA THR A 250 -9.40 0.63 -1.68
C THR A 250 -8.21 1.50 -1.29
N VAL A 251 -6.99 0.96 -1.34
CA VAL A 251 -5.77 1.61 -0.81
C VAL A 251 -4.99 2.34 -1.90
N ALA A 252 -4.76 1.69 -3.04
CA ALA A 252 -3.81 2.19 -4.03
C ALA A 252 -4.44 3.20 -5.00
N MET A 253 -3.77 4.32 -5.19
CA MET A 253 -4.06 5.33 -6.22
C MET A 253 -2.77 5.76 -6.94
N PHE A 254 -2.90 6.12 -8.22
CA PHE A 254 -1.78 6.43 -9.10
C PHE A 254 -1.97 7.76 -9.84
N CYS A 255 -0.89 8.50 -10.10
CA CYS A 255 -0.97 9.78 -10.80
C CYS A 255 -1.04 9.66 -12.33
N SER A 256 -0.76 8.48 -12.87
CA SER A 256 -0.79 8.19 -14.30
C SER A 256 -0.95 6.70 -14.54
N VAL A 257 -1.39 6.35 -15.76
CA VAL A 257 -1.44 4.96 -16.21
C VAL A 257 -0.05 4.32 -16.16
N ALA A 258 1.01 5.06 -16.53
CA ALA A 258 2.39 4.57 -16.43
C ALA A 258 2.78 4.17 -14.99
N CYS A 259 2.43 4.98 -13.98
CA CYS A 259 2.68 4.65 -12.58
C CYS A 259 1.87 3.45 -12.09
N LEU A 260 0.62 3.31 -12.56
CA LEU A 260 -0.21 2.14 -12.27
C LEU A 260 0.42 0.89 -12.87
N THR A 261 0.80 0.93 -14.15
CA THR A 261 1.41 -0.19 -14.87
C THR A 261 2.73 -0.63 -14.22
N GLU A 262 3.61 0.32 -13.89
CA GLU A 262 4.89 -0.02 -13.23
C GLU A 262 4.68 -0.60 -11.83
N ALA A 263 3.75 -0.03 -11.04
CA ALA A 263 3.40 -0.61 -9.74
C ALA A 263 2.84 -2.01 -9.89
N TYR A 264 1.90 -2.22 -10.82
CA TYR A 264 1.30 -3.52 -11.10
C TYR A 264 2.34 -4.57 -11.48
N ARG A 265 3.26 -4.21 -12.38
CA ARG A 265 4.36 -5.07 -12.82
C ARG A 265 5.28 -5.45 -11.67
N LYS A 266 5.68 -4.48 -10.84
CA LYS A 266 6.67 -4.70 -9.78
C LYS A 266 6.11 -5.36 -8.53
N TYR A 267 4.91 -5.00 -8.08
CA TYR A 267 4.41 -5.50 -6.80
C TYR A 267 2.88 -5.56 -6.68
N HIS A 268 2.15 -4.62 -7.28
CA HIS A 268 0.74 -4.41 -6.95
C HIS A 268 -0.14 -5.59 -7.37
N ARG A 269 0.21 -6.35 -8.42
CA ARG A 269 -0.50 -7.58 -8.79
C ARG A 269 -0.48 -8.66 -7.71
N TYR A 270 0.56 -8.66 -6.87
CA TYR A 270 0.72 -9.61 -5.77
C TYR A 270 0.15 -9.06 -4.46
N GLU A 271 0.26 -7.75 -4.19
CA GLU A 271 -0.24 -7.16 -2.93
C GLU A 271 -1.71 -6.67 -2.98
N CYS A 272 -2.35 -6.56 -4.14
CA CYS A 272 -3.64 -5.87 -4.29
C CYS A 272 -4.71 -6.36 -3.29
N GLY A 273 -4.88 -7.68 -3.17
CA GLY A 273 -5.84 -8.32 -2.26
C GLY A 273 -5.43 -8.31 -0.78
N LEU A 274 -4.20 -7.86 -0.47
CA LEU A 274 -3.59 -7.93 0.86
C LEU A 274 -3.32 -6.56 1.47
N VAL A 275 -3.00 -5.56 0.66
CA VAL A 275 -2.36 -4.32 1.08
C VAL A 275 -3.10 -3.60 2.20
N ARG A 276 -4.44 -3.61 2.20
CA ARG A 276 -5.25 -3.06 3.30
C ARG A 276 -4.97 -3.74 4.63
N ASP A 277 -4.99 -5.06 4.64
CA ASP A 277 -4.82 -5.84 5.87
C ASP A 277 -3.34 -5.91 6.27
N LEU A 278 -2.39 -5.88 5.32
CA LEU A 278 -0.95 -5.70 5.61
C LEU A 278 -0.70 -4.43 6.43
N TRP A 279 -1.31 -3.30 6.03
CA TRP A 279 -1.28 -2.06 6.81
C TRP A 279 -1.87 -2.24 8.21
N ARG A 280 -3.02 -2.91 8.33
CA ARG A 280 -3.73 -3.10 9.61
C ARG A 280 -2.94 -3.93 10.61
N ILE A 281 -2.24 -4.97 10.15
CA ILE A 281 -1.55 -5.93 11.04
C ILE A 281 -0.07 -5.65 11.24
N GLY A 282 0.62 -5.06 10.25
CA GLY A 282 2.07 -4.88 10.29
C GLY A 282 2.59 -3.54 9.75
N GLY A 283 1.69 -2.60 9.43
CA GLY A 283 2.05 -1.25 9.02
C GLY A 283 2.95 -1.16 7.78
N ALA A 284 3.73 -0.09 7.70
CA ALA A 284 4.65 0.16 6.59
C ALA A 284 5.72 -0.94 6.46
N GLY A 285 6.17 -1.53 7.57
CA GLY A 285 7.16 -2.61 7.59
C GLY A 285 6.66 -3.85 6.86
N ALA A 286 5.44 -4.32 7.14
CA ALA A 286 4.86 -5.47 6.45
C ALA A 286 4.59 -5.20 4.96
N VAL A 287 4.13 -3.99 4.61
CA VAL A 287 3.92 -3.61 3.20
C VAL A 287 5.27 -3.56 2.47
N THR A 288 6.30 -2.99 3.08
CA THR A 288 7.65 -2.91 2.49
C THR A 288 8.25 -4.30 2.30
N ALA A 289 8.16 -5.16 3.33
CA ALA A 289 8.62 -6.55 3.26
C ALA A 289 7.95 -7.30 2.10
N PHE A 290 6.63 -7.21 2.00
CA PHE A 290 5.89 -7.87 0.93
C PHE A 290 6.22 -7.29 -0.45
N ARG A 291 6.44 -5.98 -0.59
CA ARG A 291 6.87 -5.36 -1.85
C ARG A 291 8.24 -5.84 -2.31
N ARG A 292 9.17 -6.10 -1.39
CA ARG A 292 10.48 -6.69 -1.73
C ARG A 292 10.30 -8.07 -2.33
N ILE A 293 9.55 -8.95 -1.67
CA ILE A 293 9.22 -10.30 -2.18
C ILE A 293 8.57 -10.20 -3.56
N ALA A 294 7.55 -9.35 -3.68
CA ALA A 294 6.81 -9.15 -4.91
C ALA A 294 7.72 -8.68 -6.07
N ALA A 295 8.71 -7.82 -5.77
CA ALA A 295 9.68 -7.34 -6.74
C ALA A 295 10.70 -8.40 -7.16
N GLU A 296 11.18 -9.24 -6.21
CA GLU A 296 12.02 -10.39 -6.52
C GLU A 296 11.28 -11.35 -7.46
N LEU A 297 10.04 -11.71 -7.13
CA LEU A 297 9.19 -12.57 -7.97
C LEU A 297 8.91 -11.95 -9.35
N ALA A 298 8.83 -10.61 -9.43
CA ALA A 298 8.60 -9.92 -10.70
C ALA A 298 9.84 -9.85 -11.60
N SER A 299 11.01 -10.23 -11.10
CA SER A 299 12.24 -10.33 -11.92
C SER A 299 12.29 -11.59 -12.78
N PHE A 300 11.44 -12.58 -12.50
CA PHE A 300 11.31 -13.82 -13.25
C PHE A 300 10.13 -13.77 -14.23
N PRO A 301 10.15 -14.58 -15.32
CA PRO A 301 9.03 -14.67 -16.26
C PRO A 301 7.73 -15.11 -15.60
N ASP A 302 7.84 -16.04 -14.65
CA ASP A 302 6.76 -16.60 -13.85
C ASP A 302 7.29 -17.05 -12.48
N VAL A 303 6.35 -17.29 -11.55
CA VAL A 303 6.68 -17.67 -10.16
C VAL A 303 7.35 -19.03 -10.07
N PRO A 304 6.90 -20.10 -10.76
CA PRO A 304 7.62 -21.38 -10.78
C PRO A 304 9.09 -21.26 -11.21
N SER A 305 9.38 -20.46 -12.23
CA SER A 305 10.76 -20.22 -12.70
C SER A 305 11.68 -19.56 -11.67
N SER A 306 11.13 -18.97 -10.61
CA SER A 306 11.92 -18.39 -9.51
C SER A 306 12.36 -19.41 -8.46
N ALA A 307 11.80 -20.63 -8.45
CA ALA A 307 11.94 -21.57 -7.33
C ALA A 307 13.39 -21.89 -6.97
N GLU A 308 14.24 -22.26 -7.93
CA GLU A 308 15.66 -22.58 -7.68
C GLU A 308 16.44 -21.39 -7.11
N TYR A 309 16.17 -20.17 -7.63
CA TYR A 309 16.78 -18.96 -7.12
C TYR A 309 16.31 -18.65 -5.69
N LEU A 310 15.01 -18.80 -5.42
CA LEU A 310 14.45 -18.58 -4.09
C LEU A 310 14.99 -19.60 -3.09
N GLU A 311 15.14 -20.87 -3.46
CA GLU A 311 15.77 -21.91 -2.64
C GLU A 311 17.20 -21.51 -2.28
N LEU A 312 18.01 -21.10 -3.26
CA LEU A 312 19.37 -20.63 -3.01
C LEU A 312 19.39 -19.37 -2.14
N PHE A 313 18.51 -18.41 -2.41
CA PHE A 313 18.40 -17.18 -1.64
C PHE A 313 18.05 -17.48 -0.18
N VAL A 314 17.07 -18.35 0.06
CA VAL A 314 16.68 -18.78 1.40
C VAL A 314 17.78 -19.60 2.07
N ALA A 315 18.50 -20.46 1.35
CA ALA A 315 19.65 -21.16 1.91
C ALA A 315 20.78 -20.19 2.34
N MET A 316 20.98 -19.10 1.58
CA MET A 316 22.01 -18.09 1.88
C MET A 316 21.58 -17.02 2.89
N LYS A 317 20.30 -16.67 2.93
CA LYS A 317 19.76 -15.49 3.64
C LYS A 317 18.54 -15.78 4.50
N GLY A 318 17.87 -16.91 4.27
CA GLY A 318 16.59 -17.26 4.90
C GLY A 318 16.72 -17.69 6.36
N TYR A 319 15.89 -18.65 6.75
CA TYR A 319 15.64 -19.00 8.15
C TYR A 319 16.90 -19.22 9.01
N CYS A 320 17.95 -19.85 8.46
CA CYS A 320 19.23 -20.01 9.17
C CYS A 320 19.81 -18.65 9.59
N ALA A 321 19.89 -17.64 8.72
CA ALA A 321 20.45 -16.35 9.10
C ALA A 321 19.61 -15.58 10.15
N VAL A 322 18.28 -15.74 10.17
CA VAL A 322 17.39 -15.14 11.18
C VAL A 322 17.56 -15.82 12.54
N ALA A 323 17.80 -17.12 12.53
CA ALA A 323 18.03 -17.92 13.73
C ALA A 323 19.51 -17.89 14.18
N ASP A 324 20.46 -17.61 13.28
CA ASP A 324 21.90 -17.47 13.54
C ASP A 324 22.24 -16.06 14.05
N GLY A 325 21.39 -15.06 13.80
CA GLY A 325 21.44 -13.76 14.49
C GLY A 325 21.22 -13.84 16.01
N LEU A 326 20.83 -15.01 16.54
CA LEU A 326 20.77 -15.33 17.96
C LEU A 326 22.06 -15.96 18.50
N GLU A 327 23.08 -16.19 17.65
CA GLU A 327 24.35 -16.81 18.06
C GLU A 327 25.41 -15.81 18.57
N GLY A 328 25.04 -14.54 18.74
CA GLY A 328 25.89 -13.52 19.34
C GLY A 328 25.33 -12.97 20.65
N ALA A 329 25.84 -13.46 21.78
CA ALA A 329 25.59 -13.00 23.16
C ALA A 329 24.23 -13.37 23.78
N THR A 330 24.26 -14.30 24.74
CA THR A 330 23.20 -14.55 25.76
C THR A 330 21.76 -14.38 25.28
N VAL A 331 21.18 -15.42 24.68
CA VAL A 331 19.75 -15.47 24.32
C VAL A 331 18.90 -15.15 25.54
N GLN A 332 18.21 -14.01 25.52
CA GLN A 332 17.27 -13.61 26.57
C GLN A 332 15.86 -14.10 26.19
N GLU A 333 14.99 -14.30 27.20
CA GLU A 333 13.56 -14.64 27.02
C GLU A 333 12.83 -13.73 26.00
N ASN A 334 13.30 -12.49 25.87
CA ASN A 334 12.80 -11.48 24.93
C ASN A 334 13.02 -11.87 23.46
N ASP A 335 14.06 -12.64 23.14
CA ASP A 335 14.40 -13.02 21.77
C ASP A 335 13.46 -14.08 21.21
N HIS A 336 13.13 -15.10 22.01
CA HIS A 336 12.16 -16.13 21.63
C HIS A 336 10.76 -15.54 21.45
N ARG A 337 10.39 -14.57 22.29
CA ARG A 337 9.12 -13.85 22.17
C ARG A 337 9.04 -13.07 20.87
N GLN A 338 10.09 -12.34 20.52
CA GLN A 338 10.14 -11.58 19.26
C GLN A 338 10.13 -12.50 18.03
N LEU A 339 10.90 -13.59 18.05
CA LEU A 339 10.88 -14.59 16.98
C LEU A 339 9.49 -15.20 16.83
N SER A 340 8.85 -15.56 17.94
CA SER A 340 7.50 -16.14 17.94
C SER A 340 6.46 -15.16 17.39
N TYR A 341 6.57 -13.87 17.73
CA TYR A 341 5.71 -12.84 17.17
C TYR A 341 5.90 -12.68 15.66
N ARG A 342 7.14 -12.76 15.17
CA ARG A 342 7.45 -12.71 13.74
C ARG A 342 6.87 -13.91 13.01
N ILE A 343 7.03 -15.13 13.54
CA ILE A 343 6.41 -16.35 12.98
C ILE A 343 4.88 -16.22 12.97
N PHE A 344 4.30 -15.72 14.06
CA PHE A 344 2.87 -15.45 14.18
C PHE A 344 2.36 -14.51 13.08
N LEU A 345 3.04 -13.38 12.87
CA LEU A 345 2.69 -12.42 11.81
C LEU A 345 2.91 -13.03 10.41
N THR A 346 3.99 -13.78 10.22
CA THR A 346 4.30 -14.45 8.95
C THR A 346 3.20 -15.43 8.54
N ASP A 347 2.73 -16.29 9.45
CA ASP A 347 1.67 -17.26 9.11
C ASP A 347 0.37 -16.54 8.71
N ILE A 348 0.00 -15.46 9.40
CA ILE A 348 -1.19 -14.66 9.05
C ILE A 348 -1.05 -14.06 7.63
N ILE A 349 0.11 -13.45 7.32
CA ILE A 349 0.36 -12.85 6.00
C ILE A 349 0.38 -13.95 4.92
N HIS A 350 1.07 -15.07 5.19
CA HIS A 350 1.18 -16.18 4.26
C HIS A 350 -0.19 -16.79 3.95
N GLN A 351 -1.05 -17.01 4.95
CA GLN A 351 -2.42 -17.48 4.72
C GLN A 351 -3.22 -16.51 3.85
N MET A 352 -3.18 -15.21 4.16
CA MET A 352 -3.88 -14.22 3.35
C MET A 352 -3.36 -14.21 1.91
N MET A 353 -2.04 -14.32 1.71
CA MET A 353 -1.40 -14.38 0.40
C MET A 353 -1.88 -15.59 -0.41
N VAL A 354 -1.87 -16.77 0.18
CA VAL A 354 -2.33 -18.01 -0.47
C VAL A 354 -3.80 -17.91 -0.87
N GLU A 355 -4.63 -17.27 -0.05
CA GLU A 355 -6.08 -17.25 -0.31
C GLU A 355 -6.56 -16.12 -1.22
N ARG A 356 -5.83 -15.01 -1.28
CA ARG A 356 -6.35 -13.75 -1.87
C ARG A 356 -5.55 -13.25 -3.05
N THR A 357 -4.52 -13.99 -3.47
CA THR A 357 -3.63 -13.56 -4.54
C THR A 357 -3.39 -14.68 -5.55
N VAL A 358 -2.86 -14.30 -6.71
CA VAL A 358 -2.46 -15.25 -7.75
C VAL A 358 -1.36 -16.21 -7.29
N LEU A 359 -0.60 -15.87 -6.25
CA LEU A 359 0.44 -16.75 -5.68
C LEU A 359 -0.15 -18.00 -5.04
N GLY A 360 -1.41 -17.96 -4.61
CA GLY A 360 -2.12 -19.12 -4.07
C GLY A 360 -2.16 -20.32 -5.02
N PHE A 361 -2.38 -20.07 -6.31
CA PHE A 361 -2.38 -21.12 -7.33
C PHE A 361 -1.00 -21.78 -7.43
N CYS A 362 0.07 -20.98 -7.44
CA CYS A 362 1.44 -21.51 -7.46
C CYS A 362 1.76 -22.34 -6.20
N CYS A 363 1.27 -21.93 -5.03
CA CYS A 363 1.42 -22.70 -3.80
C CYS A 363 0.68 -24.04 -3.81
N ILE A 364 -0.47 -24.12 -4.50
CA ILE A 364 -1.24 -25.36 -4.65
C ILE A 364 -0.54 -26.32 -5.61
N GLU A 365 -0.02 -25.79 -6.72
CA GLU A 365 0.70 -26.57 -7.74
C GLU A 365 2.05 -27.08 -7.24
N ASP A 366 2.80 -26.27 -6.50
CA ASP A 366 4.08 -26.65 -5.90
C ASP A 366 4.16 -26.24 -4.42
N PRO A 367 4.01 -27.20 -3.49
CA PRO A 367 4.14 -26.94 -2.05
C PRO A 367 5.49 -26.35 -1.64
N ARG A 368 6.56 -26.54 -2.44
CA ARG A 368 7.88 -25.93 -2.18
C ARG A 368 7.80 -24.42 -2.27
N ILE A 369 7.05 -23.89 -3.25
CA ILE A 369 6.85 -22.44 -3.40
C ILE A 369 6.14 -21.87 -2.18
N SER A 370 5.17 -22.57 -1.62
CA SER A 370 4.51 -22.14 -0.38
C SER A 370 5.50 -22.02 0.78
N ARG A 371 6.38 -23.01 0.96
CA ARG A 371 7.42 -22.96 1.99
C ARG A 371 8.39 -21.80 1.77
N LEU A 372 8.88 -21.63 0.54
CA LEU A 372 9.81 -20.55 0.20
C LEU A 372 9.19 -19.16 0.44
N LEU A 373 7.93 -18.97 0.06
CA LEU A 373 7.23 -17.69 0.29
C LEU A 373 7.04 -17.43 1.79
N PHE A 374 6.72 -18.44 2.60
CA PHE A 374 6.67 -18.30 4.06
C PHE A 374 8.02 -17.84 4.62
N GLU A 375 9.11 -18.51 4.22
CA GLU A 375 10.47 -18.19 4.68
C GLU A 375 10.93 -16.79 4.24
N LEU A 376 10.56 -16.36 3.03
CA LEU A 376 10.81 -15.00 2.54
C LEU A 376 10.02 -13.95 3.30
N ILE A 377 8.74 -14.20 3.61
CA ILE A 377 7.93 -13.29 4.44
C ILE A 377 8.60 -13.13 5.81
N LEU A 378 8.98 -14.24 6.45
CA LEU A 378 9.67 -14.21 7.73
C LEU A 378 10.97 -13.41 7.65
N TYR A 379 11.80 -13.68 6.63
CA TYR A 379 13.06 -12.98 6.40
C TYR A 379 12.86 -11.47 6.24
N TYR A 380 12.03 -11.02 5.31
CA TYR A 380 11.89 -9.58 5.06
C TYR A 380 11.17 -8.84 6.20
N LEU A 381 10.31 -9.50 6.98
CA LEU A 381 9.77 -8.91 8.21
C LEU A 381 10.85 -8.68 9.26
N THR A 382 11.90 -9.50 9.28
CA THR A 382 13.03 -9.33 10.21
C THR A 382 13.97 -8.22 9.75
N SER A 383 14.25 -8.14 8.44
CA SER A 383 15.20 -7.16 7.87
C SER A 383 14.62 -5.77 7.64
N CYS A 384 13.31 -5.59 7.80
CA CYS A 384 12.63 -4.29 7.70
C CYS A 384 12.28 -3.70 9.09
N ALA A 385 12.75 -4.32 10.17
CA ALA A 385 12.49 -3.88 11.55
C ALA A 385 13.47 -2.80 12.06
N ASP A 386 14.42 -2.36 11.22
CA ASP A 386 15.46 -1.36 11.54
C ASP A 386 15.16 0.01 10.92
#